data_AF-A0A940ZKG2-F1
#
_entry.id   AF-A0A940ZKG2-F1
#
_cell.length_a   1.000
_cell.length_b   1.000
_cell.length_c   1.000
_cell.angle_alpha   90.00
_cell.angle_beta   90.00
_cell.angle_gamma   90.00
#
_symmetry.space_group_name_H-M   'P 1'
#
loop_
_entity.id
_entity.type
_entity.pdbx_description
1 polymer ?
#
loop_
_entity_poly.entity_id
_entity_poly.type
_entity_poly.pdbx_seq_one_letter_code
_entity_poly.pdbx_strand_id
1 'polypeptide(L)'
;MKYKILSVLFFLFLLVHVYLSYLNPEDIKLYVGDGQYYQTSVANFVTISFVLGLLVSVIVGLISDMGRGIRTWKAGKQARRREELVELLERARSYELKGEREKAIDYAEKLIKSSPDLEDAYLLVADLYLASKEYDKARETLKLAQANLGK
;
A
#
# COMPACT_ATOMS: atom_id res chain seq x y z
N MET A 1 23.13 -12.82 20.26
CA MET A 1 23.18 -14.30 20.12
C MET A 1 22.74 -14.80 18.75
N LYS A 2 21.69 -14.24 18.12
CA LYS A 2 21.17 -14.68 16.80
C LYS A 2 22.25 -14.73 15.69
N TYR A 3 23.11 -13.72 15.58
CA TYR A 3 24.19 -13.70 14.57
C TYR A 3 25.31 -14.74 14.82
N LYS A 4 25.52 -15.17 16.07
CA LYS A 4 26.54 -16.19 16.42
C LYS A 4 26.11 -17.58 15.94
N ILE A 5 24.83 -17.91 16.05
CA ILE A 5 24.28 -19.19 15.59
C ILE A 5 24.33 -19.27 14.05
N LEU A 6 23.97 -18.18 13.36
CA LEU A 6 24.02 -18.12 11.90
C LEU A 6 25.44 -18.31 11.36
N SER A 7 26.43 -17.68 12.00
CA SER A 7 27.84 -17.81 11.60
C SER A 7 28.37 -19.24 11.83
N VAL A 8 28.02 -19.89 12.95
CA VAL A 8 28.35 -21.30 13.19
C VAL A 8 27.74 -22.22 12.12
N LEU A 9 26.46 -22.04 11.78
CA LEU A 9 25.79 -22.82 10.74
C LEU A 9 26.42 -22.62 9.36
N PHE A 10 26.87 -21.39 9.04
CA PHE A 10 27.57 -21.09 7.79
C PHE A 10 28.90 -21.84 7.69
N PHE A 11 29.73 -21.82 8.74
CA PHE A 11 30.99 -22.56 8.75
C PHE A 11 30.78 -24.08 8.72
N LEU A 12 29.75 -24.59 9.40
CA LEU A 12 29.36 -26.00 9.33
C LEU A 12 28.96 -26.40 7.91
N PHE A 13 28.16 -25.57 7.22
CA PHE A 13 27.79 -25.79 5.83
C PHE A 13 29.01 -25.82 4.90
N LEU A 14 29.96 -24.89 5.07
CA LEU A 14 31.20 -24.88 4.30
C LEU A 14 32.05 -26.15 4.54
N LEU A 15 32.17 -26.60 5.79
CA LEU A 15 32.88 -27.84 6.12
C LEU A 15 32.23 -29.06 5.46
N VAL A 16 30.89 -29.16 5.51
CA VAL A 16 30.15 -30.24 4.85
C VAL A 16 30.33 -30.18 3.34
N HIS A 17 30.26 -28.99 2.74
CA HIS A 17 30.49 -28.81 1.31
C HIS A 17 31.89 -29.28 0.89
N VAL A 18 32.94 -28.83 1.59
CA VAL A 18 34.33 -29.24 1.31
C VAL A 18 34.50 -30.75 1.48
N TYR A 19 33.92 -31.32 2.54
CA TYR A 19 33.99 -32.75 2.81
C TYR A 19 33.32 -33.60 1.73
N LEU A 20 32.13 -33.20 1.28
CA LEU A 20 31.41 -33.87 0.19
C LEU A 20 32.14 -33.72 -1.15
N SER A 21 32.68 -32.53 -1.45
CA SER A 21 33.51 -32.30 -2.64
C SER A 21 34.78 -33.16 -2.64
N TYR A 22 35.38 -33.40 -1.47
CA TYR A 22 36.55 -34.26 -1.34
C TYR A 22 36.21 -35.75 -1.52
N LEU A 23 35.09 -36.22 -0.95
CA LEU A 23 34.66 -37.62 -1.06
C LEU A 23 34.11 -37.98 -2.44
N ASN A 24 33.55 -37.01 -3.15
CA ASN A 24 32.92 -37.23 -4.45
C ASN A 24 33.55 -36.32 -5.51
N PRO A 25 34.76 -36.66 -5.99
CA PRO A 25 35.48 -35.89 -7.00
C PRO A 25 34.96 -36.11 -8.42
N GLU A 26 33.99 -37.01 -8.61
CA GLU A 26 33.45 -37.33 -9.93
C GLU A 26 32.59 -36.19 -10.46
N ASP A 27 32.86 -35.79 -11.70
CA ASP A 27 32.09 -34.79 -12.42
C ASP A 27 30.84 -35.40 -13.04
N ILE A 28 29.70 -34.75 -12.79
CA ILE A 28 28.44 -35.04 -13.47
C ILE A 28 28.29 -34.16 -14.70
N LYS A 29 27.65 -34.71 -15.74
CA LYS A 29 27.28 -33.96 -16.96
C LYS A 29 25.86 -33.41 -16.79
N LEU A 30 25.73 -32.09 -16.70
CA LEU A 30 24.45 -31.39 -16.71
C LEU A 30 24.11 -30.95 -18.12
N TYR A 31 23.11 -31.59 -18.72
CA TYR A 31 22.64 -31.24 -20.06
C TYR A 31 21.74 -30.01 -20.02
N VAL A 32 22.05 -28.99 -20.83
CA VAL A 32 21.33 -27.71 -20.89
C VAL A 32 20.99 -27.40 -22.35
N GLY A 33 19.90 -28.00 -22.84
CA GLY A 33 19.38 -27.78 -24.20
C GLY A 33 20.29 -28.31 -25.33
N ASP A 34 19.71 -28.66 -26.47
CA ASP A 34 20.41 -29.03 -27.72
C ASP A 34 21.67 -29.91 -27.59
N GLY A 35 21.64 -30.86 -26.64
CA GLY A 35 22.74 -31.79 -26.37
C GLY A 35 24.00 -31.19 -25.74
N GLN A 36 24.01 -29.88 -25.43
CA GLN A 36 25.11 -29.22 -24.72
C GLN A 36 25.13 -29.68 -23.26
N TYR A 37 26.31 -29.93 -22.71
CA TYR A 37 26.46 -30.28 -21.29
C TYR A 37 27.59 -29.52 -20.61
N TYR A 38 27.39 -29.23 -19.33
CA TYR A 38 28.41 -28.67 -18.44
C TYR A 38 28.84 -29.73 -17.45
N GLN A 39 30.14 -29.87 -17.25
CA GLN A 39 30.70 -30.74 -16.23
C GLN A 39 30.83 -29.97 -14.92
N THR A 40 30.31 -30.54 -13.85
CA THR A 40 30.43 -29.99 -12.50
C THR A 40 30.36 -31.11 -11.47
N SER A 41 30.82 -30.86 -10.25
CA SER A 41 30.65 -31.81 -9.16
C SER A 41 29.23 -31.75 -8.59
N VAL A 42 28.78 -32.86 -8.01
CA VAL A 42 27.48 -32.93 -7.31
C VAL A 42 27.39 -31.86 -6.20
N ALA A 43 28.48 -31.62 -5.49
CA ALA A 43 28.55 -30.63 -4.42
C ALA A 43 28.33 -29.20 -4.94
N ASN A 44 28.91 -28.84 -6.08
CA ASN A 44 28.70 -27.53 -6.70
C ASN A 44 27.25 -27.37 -7.16
N PHE A 45 26.68 -28.39 -7.81
CA PHE A 45 25.29 -28.37 -8.24
C PHE A 45 24.34 -28.13 -7.06
N VAL A 46 24.44 -28.92 -6.00
CA VAL A 46 23.61 -28.78 -4.79
C VAL A 46 23.75 -27.39 -4.17
N THR A 47 24.97 -26.85 -4.13
CA THR A 47 25.25 -25.52 -3.58
C THR A 47 24.59 -24.42 -4.41
N ILE A 48 24.69 -24.51 -5.74
CA ILE A 48 24.05 -23.56 -6.66
C ILE A 48 22.52 -23.63 -6.52
N SER A 49 21.93 -24.83 -6.50
CA SER A 49 20.48 -25.00 -6.31
C SER A 49 20.00 -24.41 -4.98
N PHE A 50 20.76 -24.62 -3.90
CA PHE A 50 20.44 -24.05 -2.60
C PHE A 50 20.51 -22.52 -2.60
N VAL A 51 21.58 -21.94 -3.16
CA VAL A 51 21.73 -20.47 -3.30
C VAL A 51 20.62 -19.89 -4.17
N LEU A 52 20.26 -20.55 -5.27
CA LEU A 52 19.13 -20.14 -6.12
C LEU A 52 17.81 -20.11 -5.33
N GLY A 53 17.54 -21.13 -4.52
CA GLY A 53 16.36 -21.17 -3.66
C GLY A 53 16.33 -20.01 -2.65
N LEU A 54 17.48 -19.70 -2.03
CA LEU A 54 17.61 -18.55 -1.13
C LEU A 54 17.35 -17.23 -1.86
N LEU A 55 17.93 -17.05 -3.06
CA LEU A 55 17.71 -15.86 -3.87
C LEU A 55 16.23 -15.68 -4.23
N VAL A 56 15.55 -16.74 -4.66
CA VAL A 56 14.11 -16.71 -4.94
C VAL A 56 13.32 -16.32 -3.69
N SER A 57 13.64 -16.91 -2.53
CA SER A 57 12.97 -16.58 -1.26
C SER A 57 13.16 -15.10 -0.87
N VAL A 58 14.35 -14.53 -1.07
CA VAL A 58 14.61 -13.11 -0.81
C VAL A 58 13.79 -12.24 -1.75
N ILE A 59 13.75 -12.56 -3.05
CA ILE A 59 12.98 -11.81 -4.06
C ILE A 59 11.48 -11.82 -3.70
N VAL A 60 10.92 -13.00 -3.37
CA VAL A 60 9.52 -13.13 -2.96
C VAL A 60 9.23 -12.33 -1.69
N GLY A 61 10.17 -12.35 -0.72
CA GLY A 61 10.09 -11.53 0.49
C GLY A 61 10.02 -10.04 0.19
N LEU A 62 10.91 -9.53 -0.66
CA LEU A 62 10.95 -8.13 -1.08
C LEU A 62 9.65 -7.70 -1.79
N ILE A 63 9.13 -8.53 -2.71
CA ILE A 63 7.86 -8.26 -3.39
C ILE A 63 6.71 -8.18 -2.38
N SER A 64 6.67 -9.14 -1.44
CA SER A 64 5.64 -9.19 -0.40
C SER A 64 5.70 -7.98 0.53
N ASP A 65 6.90 -7.57 0.94
CA ASP A 65 7.14 -6.39 1.77
C ASP A 65 6.77 -5.09 1.06
N MET A 66 7.12 -4.96 -0.22
CA MET A 66 6.72 -3.82 -1.03
C MET A 66 5.20 -3.72 -1.14
N GLY A 67 4.51 -4.86 -1.35
CA GLY A 67 3.05 -4.91 -1.36
C GLY A 67 2.41 -4.55 0.00
N ARG A 68 3.07 -4.87 1.12
CA ARG A 68 2.65 -4.41 2.46
C ARG A 68 2.83 -2.89 2.60
N GLY A 69 3.99 -2.36 2.19
CA GLY A 69 4.30 -0.93 2.24
C GLY A 69 3.34 -0.07 1.42
N ILE A 70 2.95 -0.52 0.22
CA ILE A 70 1.97 0.18 -0.61
C ILE A 70 0.59 0.21 0.08
N ARG A 71 0.17 -0.91 0.69
CA ARG A 71 -1.11 -0.99 1.40
C ARG A 71 -1.15 -0.08 2.63
N THR A 72 -0.09 -0.07 3.44
CA THR A 72 -0.01 0.81 4.61
C THR A 72 0.03 2.28 4.20
N TRP A 73 0.77 2.63 3.14
CA TRP A 73 0.78 3.98 2.60
C TRP A 73 -0.59 4.42 2.09
N LYS A 74 -1.28 3.57 1.33
CA LYS A 74 -2.65 3.85 0.84
C LYS A 74 -3.63 4.04 2.01
N ALA A 75 -3.56 3.16 3.01
CA ALA A 75 -4.39 3.28 4.22
C ALA A 75 -4.10 4.59 4.97
N GLY A 76 -2.83 4.95 5.13
CA GLY A 76 -2.44 6.22 5.76
C GLY A 76 -2.92 7.45 4.97
N LYS A 77 -2.86 7.41 3.64
CA LYS A 77 -3.41 8.48 2.79
C LYS A 77 -4.94 8.61 2.96
N GLN A 78 -5.65 7.49 3.04
CA GLN A 78 -7.10 7.49 3.25
C GLN A 78 -7.47 7.98 4.65
N ALA A 79 -6.71 7.60 5.69
CA ALA A 79 -6.91 8.09 7.05
C ALA A 79 -6.75 9.62 7.13
N ARG A 80 -5.69 10.18 6.55
CA ARG A 80 -5.47 11.64 6.50
C ARG A 80 -6.60 12.38 5.77
N ARG A 81 -7.09 11.83 4.65
CA ARG A 81 -8.25 12.41 3.96
C ARG A 81 -9.49 12.38 4.85
N ARG A 82 -9.73 11.29 5.58
CA ARG A 82 -10.86 11.20 6.51
C ARG A 82 -10.72 12.22 7.64
N GLU A 83 -9.54 12.39 8.21
CA GLU A 83 -9.27 13.41 9.23
C GLU A 83 -9.53 14.83 8.70
N GLU A 84 -9.05 15.16 7.50
CA GLU A 84 -9.29 16.45 6.84
C GLU A 84 -10.79 16.70 6.61
N LEU A 85 -11.53 15.68 6.16
CA LEU A 85 -12.99 15.80 5.98
C LEU A 85 -13.70 16.00 7.32
N VAL A 86 -13.30 15.28 8.37
CA VAL A 86 -13.88 15.46 9.71
C VAL A 86 -13.60 16.88 10.22
N GLU A 87 -12.38 17.38 10.05
CA GLU A 87 -12.00 18.73 10.47
C GLU A 87 -12.81 19.81 9.74
N LEU A 88 -12.95 19.70 8.42
CA LEU A 88 -13.75 20.64 7.63
C LEU A 88 -15.22 20.63 8.07
N LEU A 89 -15.79 19.44 8.35
CA LEU A 89 -17.15 19.29 8.84
C LEU A 89 -17.35 19.94 10.22
N GLU A 90 -16.42 19.71 11.15
CA GLU A 90 -16.45 20.29 12.49
C GLU A 90 -16.36 21.82 12.44
N ARG A 91 -15.50 22.37 11.57
CA ARG A 91 -15.40 23.82 11.36
C ARG A 91 -16.69 24.39 10.78
N ALA A 92 -17.27 23.76 9.76
CA ALA A 92 -18.53 24.20 9.16
C ALA A 92 -19.65 24.26 10.22
N ARG A 93 -19.83 23.18 10.99
CA ARG A 93 -20.83 23.13 12.08
C ARG A 93 -20.54 24.14 13.19
N SER A 94 -19.28 24.36 13.55
CA SER A 94 -18.90 25.36 14.55
C SER A 94 -19.27 26.78 14.14
N TYR A 95 -19.02 27.15 12.87
CA TYR A 95 -19.40 28.46 12.35
C TYR A 95 -20.92 28.60 12.21
N GLU A 96 -21.62 27.53 11.83
CA GLU A 96 -23.08 27.48 11.80
C GLU A 96 -23.68 27.78 13.18
N LEU A 97 -23.21 27.10 14.23
CA LEU A 97 -23.65 27.31 15.61
C LEU A 97 -23.37 28.73 16.13
N LYS A 98 -22.34 29.40 15.60
CA LYS A 98 -22.01 30.80 15.92
C LYS A 98 -22.85 31.81 15.12
N GLY A 99 -23.68 31.36 14.19
CA GLY A 99 -24.40 32.23 13.25
C GLY A 99 -23.51 32.83 12.15
N GLU A 100 -22.24 32.45 12.08
CA GLU A 100 -21.27 32.90 11.06
C GLU A 100 -21.44 32.10 9.77
N ARG A 101 -22.61 32.24 9.18
CA ARG A 101 -23.09 31.40 8.08
C ARG A 101 -22.22 31.40 6.83
N GLU A 102 -21.74 32.55 6.38
CA GLU A 102 -20.89 32.63 5.18
C GLU A 102 -19.64 31.77 5.32
N LYS A 103 -19.06 31.73 6.52
CA LYS A 103 -17.92 30.86 6.82
C LYS A 103 -18.33 29.39 6.88
N ALA A 104 -19.49 29.08 7.46
CA ALA A 104 -20.01 27.71 7.46
C ALA A 104 -20.16 27.16 6.04
N ILE A 105 -20.69 27.99 5.12
CA ILE A 105 -20.82 27.66 3.70
C ILE A 105 -19.44 27.47 3.04
N ASP A 106 -18.47 28.38 3.25
CA ASP A 106 -17.12 28.23 2.70
C ASP A 106 -16.43 26.91 3.12
N TYR A 107 -16.55 26.51 4.39
CA TYR A 107 -16.02 25.23 4.86
C TYR A 107 -16.78 24.02 4.30
N ALA A 108 -18.09 24.13 4.11
CA ALA A 108 -18.90 23.07 3.53
C ALA A 108 -18.69 22.93 2.00
N GLU A 109 -18.43 24.02 1.28
CA GLU A 109 -18.03 23.98 -0.14
C GLU A 109 -16.64 23.36 -0.33
N LYS A 110 -15.72 23.55 0.63
CA LYS A 110 -14.42 22.86 0.64
C LYS A 110 -14.59 21.33 0.79
N LEU A 111 -15.59 20.86 1.54
CA LEU A 111 -15.92 19.43 1.60
C LEU A 111 -16.34 18.90 0.24
N ILE A 112 -17.24 19.61 -0.45
CA ILE A 112 -17.70 19.25 -1.81
C ILE A 112 -16.51 19.20 -2.78
N LYS A 113 -15.58 20.16 -2.70
CA LYS A 113 -14.40 20.19 -3.57
C LYS A 113 -13.41 19.05 -3.28
N SER A 114 -13.25 18.69 -2.01
CA SER A 114 -12.34 17.61 -1.58
C SER A 114 -12.92 16.22 -1.86
N SER A 115 -14.24 16.06 -1.72
CA SER A 115 -14.96 14.81 -1.95
C SER A 115 -16.31 15.10 -2.62
N PRO A 116 -16.34 15.22 -3.96
CA PRO A 116 -17.57 15.47 -4.72
C PRO A 116 -18.58 14.32 -4.67
N ASP A 117 -18.18 13.17 -4.14
CA ASP A 117 -18.99 11.98 -3.91
C ASP A 117 -19.66 11.96 -2.52
N LEU A 118 -19.39 12.97 -1.68
CA LEU A 118 -19.91 13.04 -0.32
C LEU A 118 -21.29 13.73 -0.29
N GLU A 119 -22.35 12.94 -0.31
CA GLU A 119 -23.76 13.41 -0.25
C GLU A 119 -24.00 14.36 0.94
N ASP A 120 -23.48 14.02 2.12
CA ASP A 120 -23.60 14.82 3.34
C ASP A 120 -23.06 16.26 3.19
N ALA A 121 -22.04 16.47 2.34
CA ALA A 121 -21.47 17.80 2.12
C ALA A 121 -22.43 18.71 1.35
N TYR A 122 -23.11 18.17 0.33
CA TYR A 122 -24.13 18.90 -0.42
C TYR A 122 -25.35 19.19 0.42
N LEU A 123 -25.78 18.23 1.25
CA LEU A 123 -26.89 18.42 2.18
C LEU A 123 -26.58 19.52 3.20
N LEU A 124 -25.37 19.55 3.76
CA LEU A 124 -24.96 20.60 4.68
C LEU A 124 -25.02 21.99 4.03
N VAL A 125 -24.51 22.15 2.80
CA VAL A 125 -24.58 23.43 2.07
C VAL A 125 -26.03 23.81 1.76
N ALA A 126 -26.86 22.86 1.34
CA ALA A 126 -28.27 23.11 1.06
C ALA A 126 -29.06 23.49 2.33
N ASP A 127 -28.86 22.78 3.44
CA ASP A 127 -29.49 23.07 4.74
C ASP A 127 -29.09 24.44 5.26
N LEU A 128 -27.80 24.79 5.12
CA LEU A 128 -27.35 26.15 5.30
C LEU A 128 -28.19 27.05 4.39
N TYR A 129 -28.13 26.97 3.06
CA TYR A 129 -28.92 27.85 2.16
C TYR A 129 -30.41 27.99 2.52
N LEU A 130 -31.08 26.90 2.91
CA LEU A 130 -32.47 26.91 3.39
C LEU A 130 -32.66 27.72 4.68
N ALA A 131 -31.75 27.62 5.65
CA ALA A 131 -31.83 28.35 6.92
C ALA A 131 -31.80 29.88 6.76
N SER A 132 -31.19 30.44 5.69
CA SER A 132 -31.32 31.88 5.35
C SER A 132 -32.26 32.16 4.19
N LYS A 133 -33.15 31.22 3.88
CA LYS A 133 -34.21 31.43 2.87
C LYS A 133 -33.64 31.71 1.47
N GLU A 134 -32.41 31.29 1.20
CA GLU A 134 -31.76 31.35 -0.11
C GLU A 134 -32.15 30.11 -0.93
N TYR A 135 -33.45 29.94 -1.20
CA TYR A 135 -34.01 28.72 -1.78
C TYR A 135 -33.45 28.39 -3.17
N ASP A 136 -33.13 29.40 -3.97
CA ASP A 136 -32.57 29.21 -5.31
C ASP A 136 -31.19 28.53 -5.25
N LYS A 137 -30.33 29.01 -4.35
CA LYS A 137 -29.00 28.43 -4.13
C LYS A 137 -29.08 27.03 -3.54
N ALA A 138 -29.96 26.81 -2.56
CA ALA A 138 -30.18 25.46 -2.01
C ALA A 138 -30.57 24.47 -3.12
N ARG A 139 -31.48 24.88 -4.00
CA ARG A 139 -31.94 24.05 -5.12
C ARG A 139 -30.82 23.80 -6.14
N GLU A 140 -29.99 24.79 -6.41
CA GLU A 140 -28.81 24.63 -7.26
C GLU A 140 -27.81 23.63 -6.67
N THR A 141 -27.50 23.74 -5.38
CA THR A 141 -26.63 22.80 -4.67
C THR A 141 -27.17 21.36 -4.73
N LEU A 142 -28.46 21.16 -4.52
CA LEU A 142 -29.08 19.83 -4.60
C LEU A 142 -29.07 19.26 -6.03
N LYS A 143 -29.23 20.11 -7.05
CA LYS A 143 -29.06 19.68 -8.44
C LYS A 143 -27.61 19.29 -8.75
N LEU A 144 -26.65 20.05 -8.21
CA LEU A 144 -25.23 19.69 -8.31
C LEU A 144 -24.94 18.36 -7.60
N ALA A 145 -25.59 18.08 -6.47
CA ALA A 145 -25.49 16.80 -5.78
C ALA A 145 -26.00 15.65 -6.68
N GLN A 146 -27.19 15.79 -7.27
CA GLN A 146 -27.76 14.81 -8.20
C GLN A 146 -26.82 14.52 -9.39
N ALA A 147 -26.28 15.59 -9.99
CA ALA A 147 -25.35 15.46 -11.12
C ALA A 147 -24.04 14.75 -10.74
N ASN A 148 -23.47 15.01 -9.56
CA ASN A 148 -22.19 14.42 -9.13
C ASN A 148 -22.34 13.02 -8.52
N LEU A 149 -23.46 12.74 -7.86
CA LEU A 149 -23.77 11.44 -7.23
C LEU A 149 -24.41 10.45 -8.22
N GLY A 150 -24.85 10.93 -9.38
CA GLY A 150 -25.48 10.10 -10.41
C GLY A 150 -26.85 9.54 -10.02
N LYS A 151 -27.58 10.26 -9.15
CA LYS A 151 -28.91 9.89 -8.65
C LYS A 151 -29.96 10.92 -9.07
#